data_AF-A0A2J0LMP8-F1
#
_entry.id   AF-A0A2J0LMP8-F1
#
_cell.length_a   1.000
_cell.length_b   1.000
_cell.length_c   1.000
_cell.angle_alpha   90.00
_cell.angle_beta   90.00
_cell.angle_gamma   90.00
#
_symmetry.space_group_name_H-M   'P 1'
#
loop_
_entity.id
_entity.type
_entity.pdbx_description
1 polymer ?
#
loop_
_entity_poly.entity_id
_entity_poly.type
_entity_poly.pdbx_seq_one_letter_code
_entity_poly.pdbx_strand_id
1 'polypeptide(L)'
;MSTLLTRYKVLAIFLILSGLSACDKPTYPTGKIEESVLKLCKDEYKLDNVKVKIAGSTMGVYIPIEGLVDPDLKLDQKAGEKIEDVALSIHRVTTSTDMPLKFYILTARDTKIPGAEFILTGFIYDVVRVRLFDISRGEYFQRILRDFRFNPAIAGEKKVREFFDALNQDSSLTETLKPILYPVYAIGRKGSQKIEITDIESKELSDHESILYIKTIERYEPSPGFEAYTAIFPPGFKNEYLFLIDISLFMSPVKEIVSKYFYSNNEIMQRNLEDAFKQYQDSGIIGMDGFPKKDLDLGWFLSQQISRRIKSIFEEDRKLKNNFKVTSSLGWIKDRVFQFKFNISSNDGKTGDEKIIFSNIIRMTGKTLHLYEFEEYKGVEFINLADAEKKIYLSKEDLERFRKNKLDIASLKY
;
A
#
# COMPACT_ATOMS: atom_id res chain seq x y z
N MET A 1 15.49 45.50 54.02
CA MET A 1 14.61 44.31 54.05
C MET A 1 13.43 44.40 53.05
N SER A 2 12.91 45.58 52.69
CA SER A 2 11.78 45.74 51.75
C SER A 2 12.12 45.49 50.26
N THR A 3 13.36 45.71 49.84
CA THR A 3 13.80 45.54 48.44
C THR A 3 13.94 44.07 48.03
N LEU A 4 14.34 43.19 48.95
CA LEU A 4 14.42 41.74 48.70
C LEU A 4 13.00 41.16 48.47
N LEU A 5 12.04 41.53 49.32
CA LEU A 5 10.66 41.06 49.24
C LEU A 5 9.98 41.45 47.91
N THR A 6 10.34 42.62 47.37
CA THR A 6 9.81 43.12 46.10
C THR A 6 10.36 42.33 44.91
N ARG A 7 11.63 41.90 44.95
CA ARG A 7 12.25 41.06 43.90
C ARG A 7 11.65 39.65 43.84
N TYR A 8 11.34 39.03 44.98
CA TYR A 8 10.68 37.72 45.01
C TYR A 8 9.24 37.77 44.50
N LYS A 9 8.50 38.86 44.74
CA LYS A 9 7.15 39.05 44.18
C LYS A 9 7.17 39.16 42.66
N VAL A 10 8.12 39.90 42.09
CA VAL A 10 8.27 40.03 40.63
C VAL A 10 8.65 38.68 40.00
N LEU A 11 9.56 37.93 40.62
CA LEU A 11 9.95 36.59 40.14
C LEU A 11 8.78 35.59 40.21
N ALA A 12 8.00 35.60 41.29
CA ALA A 12 6.82 34.75 41.45
C ALA A 12 5.72 35.09 40.43
N ILE A 13 5.47 36.38 40.18
CA ILE A 13 4.54 36.83 39.16
C ILE A 13 5.03 36.43 37.76
N PHE A 14 6.33 36.52 37.49
CA PHE A 14 6.90 36.08 36.21
C PHE A 14 6.79 34.57 36.01
N LEU A 15 7.00 33.75 37.06
CA LEU A 15 6.80 32.29 37.03
C LEU A 15 5.33 31.89 36.86
N ILE A 16 4.40 32.62 37.48
CA ILE A 16 2.95 32.40 37.33
C ILE A 16 2.49 32.81 35.91
N LEU A 17 2.97 33.94 35.39
CA LEU A 17 2.63 34.40 34.04
C LEU A 17 3.22 33.51 32.94
N SER A 18 4.44 32.97 33.15
CA SER A 18 5.02 31.97 32.24
C SER A 18 4.31 30.61 32.32
N GLY A 19 3.76 30.24 33.48
CA GLY A 19 2.88 29.06 33.61
C GLY A 19 1.53 29.20 32.91
N LEU A 20 0.97 30.42 32.84
CA LEU A 20 -0.30 30.72 32.15
C LEU A 20 -0.16 30.93 30.63
N SER A 21 1.08 30.91 30.11
CA SER A 21 1.37 31.03 28.68
C SER A 21 1.53 29.68 27.98
N ALA A 22 1.31 28.58 28.70
CA ALA A 22 1.17 27.27 28.09
C ALA A 22 -0.13 27.26 27.28
N CYS A 23 -0.01 27.21 25.95
CA CYS A 23 -1.15 27.01 25.06
C CYS A 23 -1.81 25.67 25.40
N ASP A 24 -2.85 25.70 26.24
CA ASP A 24 -3.61 24.52 26.68
C ASP A 24 -4.40 23.83 25.54
N LYS A 25 -4.32 24.35 24.31
CA LYS A 25 -5.07 23.82 23.16
C LYS A 25 -4.12 23.40 22.04
N PRO A 26 -4.31 22.20 21.45
CA PRO A 26 -3.54 21.78 20.29
C PRO A 26 -3.77 22.76 19.14
N THR A 27 -2.72 23.04 18.37
CA THR A 27 -2.81 23.87 17.17
C THR A 27 -3.81 23.30 16.16
N TYR A 28 -3.89 21.97 16.08
CA TYR A 28 -4.80 21.25 15.19
C TYR A 28 -5.67 20.27 15.98
N PRO A 29 -6.86 20.68 16.46
CA PRO A 29 -7.73 19.79 17.22
C PRO A 29 -8.27 18.64 16.36
N THR A 30 -8.54 17.49 16.98
CA THR A 30 -8.92 16.23 16.35
C THR A 30 -10.00 16.38 15.26
N GLY A 31 -11.04 17.17 15.52
CA GLY A 31 -12.14 17.39 14.57
C GLY A 31 -11.80 18.28 13.35
N LYS A 32 -10.58 18.81 13.24
CA LYS A 32 -10.15 19.74 12.18
C LYS A 32 -8.88 19.31 11.46
N ILE A 33 -8.40 18.08 11.68
CA ILE A 33 -7.13 17.60 11.09
C ILE A 33 -7.19 17.62 9.56
N GLU A 34 -8.26 17.06 8.98
CA GLU A 34 -8.44 16.99 7.53
C GLU A 34 -8.45 18.41 6.92
N GLU A 35 -9.30 19.29 7.44
CA GLU A 35 -9.38 20.70 7.02
C GLU A 35 -8.03 21.42 7.15
N SER A 36 -7.26 21.13 8.21
CA SER A 36 -5.98 21.79 8.47
C SER A 36 -4.91 21.39 7.47
N VAL A 37 -4.81 20.10 7.12
CA VAL A 37 -3.89 19.64 6.07
C VAL A 37 -4.27 20.25 4.72
N LEU A 38 -5.56 20.20 4.36
CA LEU A 38 -6.05 20.80 3.11
C LEU A 38 -5.75 22.30 3.04
N LYS A 39 -5.97 23.01 4.14
CA LYS A 39 -5.68 24.45 4.24
C LYS A 39 -4.20 24.74 4.06
N LEU A 40 -3.30 24.01 4.71
CA LEU A 40 -1.85 24.20 4.55
C LEU A 40 -1.41 23.93 3.10
N CYS A 41 -1.85 22.82 2.51
CA CYS A 41 -1.55 22.48 1.12
C CYS A 41 -2.01 23.57 0.14
N LYS A 42 -3.20 24.12 0.36
CA LYS A 42 -3.75 25.19 -0.48
C LYS A 42 -3.05 26.54 -0.26
N ASP A 43 -2.93 26.97 0.99
CA ASP A 43 -2.48 28.32 1.33
C ASP A 43 -0.98 28.49 1.01
N GLU A 44 -0.17 27.50 1.36
CA GLU A 44 1.29 27.57 1.26
C GLU A 44 1.81 27.06 -0.09
N TYR A 45 1.21 25.99 -0.63
CA TYR A 45 1.75 25.28 -1.80
C TYR A 45 0.85 25.32 -3.04
N LYS A 46 -0.33 25.96 -2.96
CA LYS A 46 -1.29 26.10 -4.07
C LYS A 46 -1.76 24.75 -4.62
N LEU A 47 -1.95 23.77 -3.73
CA LEU A 47 -2.43 22.43 -4.07
C LEU A 47 -3.91 22.28 -3.67
N ASP A 48 -4.82 22.50 -4.62
CA ASP A 48 -6.28 22.49 -4.37
C ASP A 48 -6.93 21.10 -4.36
N ASN A 49 -6.30 20.10 -4.99
CA ASN A 49 -6.89 18.77 -5.22
C ASN A 49 -6.41 17.69 -4.22
N VAL A 50 -5.83 18.11 -3.10
CA VAL A 50 -5.47 17.20 -2.01
C VAL A 50 -6.75 16.70 -1.36
N LYS A 51 -6.75 15.43 -0.93
CA LYS A 51 -7.82 14.85 -0.14
C LYS A 51 -7.24 14.13 1.06
N VAL A 52 -7.95 14.13 2.18
CA VAL A 52 -7.51 13.51 3.44
C VAL A 52 -8.62 12.63 3.96
N LYS A 53 -8.26 11.47 4.53
CA LYS A 53 -9.17 10.59 5.28
C LYS A 53 -8.42 9.98 6.46
N ILE A 54 -9.13 9.74 7.56
CA ILE A 54 -8.59 9.00 8.70
C ILE A 54 -9.14 7.58 8.75
N ALA A 55 -8.25 6.60 8.88
CA ALA A 55 -8.57 5.19 9.11
C ALA A 55 -7.96 4.74 10.45
N GLY A 56 -8.74 4.78 11.53
CA GLY A 56 -8.24 4.48 12.87
C GLY A 56 -7.16 5.47 13.33
N SER A 57 -5.95 4.98 13.59
CA SER A 57 -4.77 5.77 13.94
C SER A 57 -3.89 6.17 12.73
N THR A 58 -4.36 5.90 11.51
CA THR A 58 -3.64 6.21 10.26
C THR A 58 -4.29 7.35 9.51
N MET A 59 -3.52 8.38 9.19
CA MET A 59 -3.95 9.45 8.29
C MET A 59 -3.57 9.14 6.84
N GLY A 60 -4.55 9.00 5.97
CA GLY A 60 -4.36 8.89 4.53
C GLY A 60 -4.47 10.26 3.85
N VAL A 61 -3.53 10.57 2.98
CA VAL A 61 -3.54 11.78 2.14
C VAL A 61 -3.36 11.36 0.69
N TYR A 62 -4.24 11.85 -0.17
CA TYR A 62 -4.22 11.61 -1.59
C TYR A 62 -3.94 12.90 -2.35
N ILE A 63 -3.04 12.84 -3.32
CA ILE A 63 -2.76 13.94 -4.26
C ILE A 63 -2.73 13.43 -5.70
N PRO A 64 -3.56 13.97 -6.61
CA PRO A 64 -3.39 13.75 -8.05
C PRO A 64 -2.23 14.62 -8.55
N ILE A 65 -1.27 14.00 -9.25
CA ILE A 65 -0.11 14.68 -9.85
C ILE A 65 -0.10 14.41 -11.34
N GLU A 66 0.04 15.48 -12.13
CA GLU A 66 0.31 15.35 -13.55
C GLU A 66 1.81 15.18 -13.76
N GLY A 67 2.24 14.10 -14.42
CA GLY A 67 3.66 13.84 -14.67
C GLY A 67 4.38 13.42 -13.39
N LEU A 68 3.86 12.41 -12.70
CA LEU A 68 4.54 11.76 -11.57
C LEU A 68 5.83 11.08 -12.04
N VAL A 69 5.84 10.59 -13.28
CA VAL A 69 6.91 9.79 -13.84
C VAL A 69 7.58 10.52 -15.00
N ASP A 70 8.92 10.51 -15.01
CA ASP A 70 9.72 11.00 -16.12
C ASP A 70 9.84 9.95 -17.26
N PRO A 71 10.42 10.30 -18.42
CA PRO A 71 10.63 9.36 -19.53
C PRO A 71 11.50 8.14 -19.19
N ASP A 72 12.32 8.22 -18.14
CA ASP A 72 13.19 7.14 -17.65
C ASP A 72 12.49 6.25 -16.60
N LEU A 73 11.18 6.42 -16.42
CA LEU A 73 10.37 5.70 -15.43
C LEU A 73 10.78 5.97 -13.98
N LYS A 74 11.34 7.16 -13.70
CA LYS A 74 11.68 7.62 -12.35
C LYS A 74 10.71 8.69 -11.88
N LEU A 75 10.73 8.96 -10.58
CA LEU A 75 9.96 10.06 -9.99
C LEU A 75 10.43 11.39 -10.59
N ASP A 76 9.53 12.13 -11.23
CA ASP A 76 9.80 13.48 -11.72
C ASP A 76 10.15 14.42 -10.57
N GLN A 77 11.11 15.33 -10.78
CA GLN A 77 11.57 16.23 -9.73
C GLN A 77 10.46 17.15 -9.22
N LYS A 78 9.66 17.74 -10.12
CA LYS A 78 8.56 18.65 -9.72
C LYS A 78 7.45 17.88 -9.01
N ALA A 79 7.21 16.63 -9.41
CA ALA A 79 6.33 15.73 -8.67
C ALA A 79 6.88 15.44 -7.27
N GLY A 80 8.18 15.18 -7.15
CA GLY A 80 8.89 14.99 -5.87
C GLY A 80 8.75 16.19 -4.93
N GLU A 81 8.94 17.41 -5.44
CA GLU A 81 8.77 18.66 -4.69
C GLU A 81 7.34 18.79 -4.12
N LYS A 82 6.31 18.54 -4.94
CA LYS A 82 4.91 18.54 -4.47
C LYS A 82 4.64 17.49 -3.40
N ILE A 83 5.23 16.31 -3.52
CA ILE A 83 5.10 15.23 -2.53
C ILE A 83 5.75 15.67 -1.20
N GLU A 84 6.91 16.30 -1.26
CA GLU A 84 7.61 16.82 -0.08
C GLU A 84 6.80 17.93 0.61
N ASP A 85 6.25 18.88 -0.15
CA ASP A 85 5.39 19.95 0.36
C ASP A 85 4.17 19.42 1.13
N VAL A 86 3.51 18.41 0.58
CA VAL A 86 2.38 17.74 1.26
C VAL A 86 2.87 16.98 2.49
N ALA A 87 4.01 16.28 2.41
CA ALA A 87 4.58 15.58 3.55
C ALA A 87 4.93 16.55 4.71
N LEU A 88 5.46 17.74 4.41
CA LEU A 88 5.73 18.78 5.39
C LEU A 88 4.45 19.28 6.07
N SER A 89 3.37 19.46 5.30
CA SER A 89 2.04 19.81 5.81
C SER A 89 1.50 18.73 6.77
N ILE A 90 1.60 17.46 6.36
CA ILE A 90 1.27 16.30 7.17
C ILE A 90 2.05 16.30 8.49
N HIS A 91 3.37 16.49 8.45
CA HIS A 91 4.20 16.49 9.65
C HIS A 91 3.85 17.63 10.60
N ARG A 92 3.51 18.82 10.10
CA ARG A 92 3.08 19.94 10.95
C ARG A 92 1.79 19.62 11.69
N VAL A 93 0.79 19.08 10.99
CA VAL A 93 -0.49 18.74 11.61
C VAL A 93 -0.36 17.60 12.61
N THR A 94 0.26 16.49 12.19
CA THR A 94 0.39 15.27 13.01
C THR A 94 1.22 15.45 14.28
N THR A 95 2.18 16.38 14.29
CA THR A 95 3.01 16.65 15.49
C THR A 95 2.41 17.69 16.43
N SER A 96 1.30 18.34 16.03
CA SER A 96 0.66 19.42 16.80
C SER A 96 -0.85 19.20 16.96
N THR A 97 -1.28 17.94 16.92
CA THR A 97 -2.67 17.51 17.13
C THR A 97 -2.81 16.74 18.44
N ASP A 98 -4.02 16.73 19.00
CA ASP A 98 -4.42 15.89 20.14
C ASP A 98 -4.93 14.51 19.73
N MET A 99 -5.10 14.23 18.43
CA MET A 99 -5.47 12.91 17.96
C MET A 99 -4.27 11.95 18.03
N PRO A 100 -4.43 10.72 18.56
CA PRO A 100 -3.34 9.76 18.72
C PRO A 100 -2.99 9.04 17.40
N LEU A 101 -2.67 9.82 16.36
CA LEU A 101 -2.24 9.30 15.07
C LEU A 101 -0.86 8.63 15.21
N LYS A 102 -0.74 7.40 14.68
CA LYS A 102 0.50 6.63 14.66
C LYS A 102 1.18 6.69 13.31
N PHE A 103 0.40 6.63 12.23
CA PHE A 103 0.92 6.56 10.87
C PHE A 103 0.34 7.65 9.98
N TYR A 104 1.08 7.97 8.93
CA TYR A 104 0.55 8.63 7.76
C TYR A 104 0.88 7.84 6.50
N ILE A 105 -0.01 7.89 5.52
CA ILE A 105 0.24 7.43 4.15
C ILE A 105 -0.09 8.56 3.20
N LEU A 106 0.89 8.98 2.39
CA LEU A 106 0.70 9.90 1.28
C LEU A 106 0.75 9.13 -0.03
N THR A 107 -0.36 9.11 -0.75
CA THR A 107 -0.51 8.49 -2.07
C THR A 107 -0.54 9.59 -3.13
N ALA A 108 0.48 9.67 -3.96
CA ALA A 108 0.51 10.48 -5.17
C ALA A 108 0.19 9.62 -6.38
N ARG A 109 -0.81 10.00 -7.19
CA ARG A 109 -1.18 9.24 -8.40
C ARG A 109 -1.02 10.07 -9.65
N ASP A 110 -0.45 9.45 -10.67
CA ASP A 110 -0.35 10.06 -11.99
C ASP A 110 -1.74 10.18 -12.64
N THR A 111 -2.09 11.37 -13.13
CA THR A 111 -3.36 11.61 -13.80
C THR A 111 -3.37 11.20 -15.28
N LYS A 112 -2.19 11.01 -15.89
CA LYS A 112 -1.98 10.66 -17.29
C LYS A 112 -1.64 9.18 -17.48
N ILE A 113 -0.87 8.59 -16.56
CA ILE A 113 -0.41 7.20 -16.60
C ILE A 113 -1.23 6.37 -15.59
N PRO A 114 -2.25 5.62 -16.05
CA PRO A 114 -3.12 4.87 -15.15
C PRO A 114 -2.32 3.84 -14.34
N GLY A 115 -2.56 3.81 -13.04
CA GLY A 115 -1.91 2.90 -12.11
C GLY A 115 -0.56 3.39 -11.58
N ALA A 116 0.13 4.34 -12.24
CA ALA A 116 1.38 4.87 -11.69
C ALA A 116 1.11 5.63 -10.40
N GLU A 117 1.70 5.16 -9.30
CA GLU A 117 1.55 5.77 -7.99
C GLU A 117 2.85 5.75 -7.18
N PHE A 118 3.04 6.80 -6.39
CA PHE A 118 4.08 6.91 -5.38
C PHE A 118 3.42 6.93 -4.01
N ILE A 119 3.84 6.01 -3.14
CA ILE A 119 3.30 5.85 -1.80
C ILE A 119 4.42 6.12 -0.80
N LEU A 120 4.14 7.04 0.12
CA LEU A 120 5.01 7.39 1.24
C LEU A 120 4.31 6.99 2.54
N THR A 121 4.80 5.96 3.23
CA THR A 121 4.28 5.56 4.54
C THR A 121 5.29 5.88 5.64
N GLY A 122 4.87 6.66 6.64
CA GLY A 122 5.72 7.06 7.75
C GLY A 122 5.08 6.83 9.11
N PHE A 123 5.93 6.55 10.10
CA PHE A 123 5.56 6.48 11.50
C PHE A 123 5.74 7.86 12.15
N ILE A 124 4.67 8.41 12.72
CA ILE A 124 4.64 9.81 13.21
C ILE A 124 5.66 10.02 14.32
N TYR A 125 5.90 9.02 15.16
CA TYR A 125 6.93 9.13 16.20
C TYR A 125 8.33 9.36 15.63
N ASP A 126 8.67 8.77 14.47
CA ASP A 126 9.96 9.03 13.83
C ASP A 126 10.09 10.48 13.34
N VAL A 127 8.97 11.11 12.94
CA VAL A 127 8.92 12.55 12.60
C VAL A 127 9.27 13.40 13.82
N VAL A 128 8.74 13.04 14.99
CA VAL A 128 9.06 13.71 16.25
C VAL A 128 10.54 13.53 16.59
N ARG A 129 11.06 12.30 16.52
CA ARG A 129 12.45 11.97 16.84
C ARG A 129 13.45 12.72 15.95
N VAL A 130 13.21 12.80 14.64
CA VAL A 130 14.12 13.53 13.73
C VAL A 130 14.09 15.03 13.99
N ARG A 131 12.94 15.60 14.37
CA ARG A 131 12.82 17.03 14.75
C ARG A 131 13.50 17.36 16.08
N LEU A 132 13.55 16.39 17.00
CA LEU A 132 14.26 16.48 18.27
C LEU A 132 15.75 16.08 18.15
N PHE A 133 16.25 15.81 16.94
CA PHE A 133 17.61 15.33 16.68
C PHE A 133 17.98 14.01 17.38
N ASP A 134 17.00 13.23 17.83
CA ASP A 134 17.22 11.90 18.42
C ASP A 134 17.64 10.86 17.36
N ILE A 135 17.21 11.08 16.11
CA ILE A 135 17.70 10.34 14.94
C ILE A 135 18.18 11.31 13.87
N SER A 136 19.18 10.91 13.09
CA SER A 136 19.67 11.70 11.96
C SER A 136 18.63 11.76 10.83
N ARG A 137 18.73 12.76 9.96
CA ARG A 137 17.90 12.83 8.75
C ARG A 137 18.08 11.61 7.84
N GLY A 138 19.30 11.09 7.75
CA GLY A 138 19.60 9.87 6.99
C GLY A 138 18.91 8.63 7.57
N GLU A 139 18.96 8.47 8.89
CA GLU A 139 18.25 7.37 9.58
C GLU A 139 16.73 7.51 9.39
N TYR A 140 16.17 8.71 9.54
CA TYR A 140 14.76 8.98 9.26
C TYR A 140 14.39 8.61 7.81
N PHE A 141 15.21 9.00 6.84
CA PHE A 141 15.00 8.68 5.44
C PHE A 141 15.04 7.17 5.15
N GLN A 142 15.80 6.39 5.92
CA GLN A 142 15.82 4.92 5.87
C GLN A 142 14.66 4.26 6.64
N ARG A 143 13.92 5.02 7.46
CA ARG A 143 12.76 4.52 8.21
C ARG A 143 11.45 4.67 7.46
N ILE A 144 11.34 5.70 6.61
CA ILE A 144 10.17 5.93 5.78
C ILE A 144 10.10 4.88 4.67
N LEU A 145 8.90 4.32 4.44
CA LEU A 145 8.63 3.45 3.31
C LEU A 145 8.25 4.32 2.10
N ARG A 146 9.00 4.18 1.01
CA ARG A 146 8.76 4.84 -0.28
C ARG A 146 8.58 3.78 -1.35
N ASP A 147 7.41 3.73 -1.96
CA ASP A 147 7.10 2.79 -3.03
C ASP A 147 6.70 3.54 -4.28
N PHE A 148 7.39 3.25 -5.36
CA PHE A 148 6.92 3.61 -6.69
C PHE A 148 6.41 2.33 -7.35
N ARG A 149 5.13 2.29 -7.70
CA ARG A 149 4.49 1.07 -8.23
C ARG A 149 3.45 1.40 -9.29
N PHE A 150 3.07 0.38 -10.05
CA PHE A 150 1.92 0.40 -10.94
C PHE A 150 0.80 -0.41 -10.29
N ASN A 151 -0.27 0.26 -9.86
CA ASN A 151 -1.41 -0.37 -9.22
C ASN A 151 -2.24 -1.17 -10.26
N PRO A 152 -2.29 -2.51 -10.17
CA PRO A 152 -3.02 -3.32 -11.14
C PRO A 152 -4.53 -3.08 -11.10
N ALA A 153 -5.11 -2.72 -9.94
CA ALA A 153 -6.54 -2.47 -9.82
C ALA A 153 -6.96 -1.19 -10.55
N ILE A 154 -6.14 -0.13 -10.50
CA ILE A 154 -6.42 1.14 -11.21
C ILE A 154 -6.25 0.96 -12.72
N ALA A 155 -5.19 0.28 -13.15
CA ALA A 155 -5.01 -0.06 -14.57
C ALA A 155 -6.16 -0.95 -15.07
N GLY A 156 -6.57 -1.91 -14.26
CA GLY A 156 -7.71 -2.79 -14.46
C GLY A 156 -9.01 -2.02 -14.63
N GLU A 157 -9.33 -1.11 -13.70
CA GLU A 157 -10.56 -0.32 -13.74
C GLU A 157 -10.71 0.43 -15.06
N LYS A 158 -9.65 1.14 -15.47
CA LYS A 158 -9.66 1.88 -16.74
C LYS A 158 -9.94 0.93 -17.91
N LYS A 159 -9.29 -0.24 -17.92
CA LYS A 159 -9.44 -1.24 -18.99
C LYS A 159 -10.82 -1.88 -19.00
N VAL A 160 -11.41 -2.12 -17.85
CA VAL A 160 -12.80 -2.60 -17.71
C VAL A 160 -13.79 -1.56 -18.26
N ARG A 161 -13.58 -0.27 -17.96
CA ARG A 161 -14.42 0.80 -18.53
C ARG A 161 -14.28 0.90 -20.04
N GLU A 162 -13.04 0.97 -20.55
CA GLU A 162 -12.76 0.95 -21.99
C GLU A 162 -13.38 -0.28 -22.69
N PHE A 163 -13.33 -1.43 -22.03
CA PHE A 163 -13.92 -2.68 -22.51
C PHE A 163 -15.44 -2.57 -22.66
N PHE A 164 -16.17 -2.17 -21.61
CA PHE A 164 -17.62 -2.03 -21.68
C PHE A 164 -18.06 -0.87 -22.61
N ASP A 165 -17.28 0.21 -22.70
CA ASP A 165 -17.53 1.28 -23.66
C ASP A 165 -17.39 0.79 -25.11
N ALA A 166 -16.36 0.00 -25.41
CA ALA A 166 -16.16 -0.59 -26.73
C ALA A 166 -17.26 -1.61 -27.08
N LEU A 167 -17.76 -2.35 -26.09
CA LEU A 167 -18.90 -3.26 -26.25
C LEU A 167 -20.20 -2.49 -26.58
N ASN A 168 -20.43 -1.37 -25.91
CA ASN A 168 -21.58 -0.49 -26.15
C ASN A 168 -21.54 0.20 -27.53
N GLN A 169 -20.38 0.23 -28.18
CA GLN A 169 -20.17 0.84 -29.51
C GLN A 169 -20.18 -0.19 -30.67
N ASP A 170 -20.64 -1.43 -30.43
CA ASP A 170 -20.66 -2.52 -31.42
C ASP A 170 -19.28 -2.77 -32.08
N SER A 171 -18.20 -2.68 -31.30
CA SER A 171 -16.84 -2.95 -31.79
C SER A 171 -16.67 -4.41 -32.21
N SER A 172 -15.65 -4.70 -33.03
CA SER A 172 -15.32 -6.06 -33.48
C SER A 172 -14.97 -7.04 -32.35
N LEU A 173 -14.66 -6.53 -31.15
CA LEU A 173 -14.44 -7.31 -29.93
C LEU A 173 -15.70 -8.11 -29.50
N THR A 174 -16.88 -7.59 -29.83
CA THR A 174 -18.16 -8.23 -29.48
C THR A 174 -18.26 -9.65 -30.03
N GLU A 175 -17.78 -9.91 -31.26
CA GLU A 175 -17.87 -11.22 -31.89
C GLU A 175 -17.04 -12.29 -31.17
N THR A 176 -15.83 -11.94 -30.72
CA THR A 176 -14.93 -12.88 -30.04
C THR A 176 -15.35 -13.16 -28.60
N LEU A 177 -16.04 -12.21 -27.96
CA LEU A 177 -16.36 -12.25 -26.53
C LEU A 177 -17.83 -12.59 -26.24
N LYS A 178 -18.65 -12.75 -27.29
CA LYS A 178 -20.05 -13.22 -27.22
C LYS A 178 -20.27 -14.40 -26.24
N PRO A 179 -19.43 -15.46 -26.25
CA PRO A 179 -19.63 -16.59 -25.34
C PRO A 179 -19.45 -16.24 -23.86
N ILE A 180 -18.64 -15.22 -23.57
CA ILE A 180 -18.32 -14.79 -22.21
C ILE A 180 -19.38 -13.80 -21.70
N LEU A 181 -19.91 -12.94 -22.58
CA LEU A 181 -20.85 -11.87 -22.25
C LEU A 181 -22.32 -12.33 -22.36
N TYR A 182 -22.58 -13.54 -21.88
CA TYR A 182 -23.92 -14.09 -21.75
C TYR A 182 -24.68 -13.37 -20.62
N PRO A 183 -25.98 -13.04 -20.80
CA PRO A 183 -26.84 -13.36 -21.94
C PRO A 183 -26.83 -12.32 -23.07
N VAL A 184 -26.47 -11.08 -22.79
CA VAL A 184 -26.84 -9.88 -23.59
C VAL A 184 -26.41 -9.94 -25.06
N TYR A 185 -25.22 -10.45 -25.34
CA TYR A 185 -24.72 -10.56 -26.71
C TYR A 185 -25.14 -11.86 -27.42
N ALA A 186 -25.63 -12.85 -26.68
CA ALA A 186 -26.12 -14.11 -27.23
C ALA A 186 -27.60 -14.03 -27.64
N ILE A 187 -28.42 -13.36 -26.83
CA ILE A 187 -29.88 -13.29 -27.05
C ILE A 187 -30.38 -11.92 -27.50
N GLY A 188 -29.55 -10.88 -27.42
CA GLY A 188 -29.92 -9.52 -27.84
C GLY A 188 -29.73 -9.28 -29.33
N ARG A 189 -30.59 -8.45 -29.92
CA ARG A 189 -30.48 -7.95 -31.28
C ARG A 189 -29.20 -7.14 -31.42
N LYS A 190 -28.40 -7.42 -32.45
CA LYS A 190 -27.13 -6.71 -32.70
C LYS A 190 -27.33 -5.19 -32.66
N GLY A 191 -26.50 -4.50 -31.88
CA GLY A 191 -26.50 -3.05 -31.72
C GLY A 191 -27.52 -2.49 -30.71
N SER A 192 -28.31 -3.34 -30.05
CA SER A 192 -29.27 -2.91 -29.01
C SER A 192 -28.71 -2.98 -27.58
N GLN A 193 -27.53 -3.59 -27.43
CA GLN A 193 -26.91 -3.87 -26.14
C GLN A 193 -26.39 -2.59 -25.49
N LYS A 194 -26.69 -2.40 -24.20
CA LYS A 194 -26.10 -1.36 -23.37
C LYS A 194 -25.79 -1.90 -21.98
N ILE A 195 -24.52 -1.79 -21.58
CA ILE A 195 -24.00 -2.21 -20.28
C ILE A 195 -23.56 -0.97 -19.51
N GLU A 196 -24.07 -0.82 -18.29
CA GLU A 196 -23.78 0.28 -17.39
C GLU A 196 -23.13 -0.27 -16.12
N ILE A 197 -21.88 0.12 -15.84
CA ILE A 197 -21.20 -0.28 -14.60
C ILE A 197 -21.79 0.51 -13.44
N THR A 198 -22.27 -0.21 -12.43
CA THR A 198 -22.85 0.39 -11.21
C THR A 198 -21.91 0.39 -10.02
N ASP A 199 -20.99 -0.58 -9.97
CA ASP A 199 -20.07 -0.75 -8.84
C ASP A 199 -18.82 -1.52 -9.28
N ILE A 200 -17.69 -1.20 -8.63
CA ILE A 200 -16.40 -1.84 -8.85
C ILE A 200 -15.73 -2.03 -7.49
N GLU A 201 -15.52 -3.28 -7.12
CA GLU A 201 -14.70 -3.68 -5.97
C GLU A 201 -13.39 -4.30 -6.49
N SER A 202 -12.29 -4.17 -5.75
CA SER A 202 -11.02 -4.79 -6.15
C SER A 202 -10.21 -5.34 -4.98
N LYS A 203 -9.41 -6.36 -5.28
CA LYS A 203 -8.38 -6.91 -4.40
C LYS A 203 -7.07 -7.01 -5.17
N GLU A 204 -5.98 -6.54 -4.57
CA GLU A 204 -4.64 -6.74 -5.12
C GLU A 204 -4.19 -8.15 -4.71
N LEU A 205 -3.86 -9.00 -5.67
CA LEU A 205 -3.40 -10.37 -5.45
C LEU A 205 -1.87 -10.42 -5.34
N SER A 206 -1.19 -9.54 -6.06
CA SER A 206 0.26 -9.35 -6.05
C SER A 206 0.59 -7.93 -6.52
N ASP A 207 1.89 -7.62 -6.65
CA ASP A 207 2.35 -6.33 -7.21
C ASP A 207 1.96 -6.14 -8.70
N HIS A 208 1.58 -7.20 -9.40
CA HIS A 208 1.21 -7.16 -10.82
C HIS A 208 -0.20 -7.68 -11.11
N GLU A 209 -0.84 -8.37 -10.16
CA GLU A 209 -2.17 -8.94 -10.35
C GLU A 209 -3.22 -8.31 -9.43
N SER A 210 -4.42 -8.11 -9.99
CA SER A 210 -5.61 -7.78 -9.20
C SER A 210 -6.83 -8.50 -9.74
N ILE A 211 -7.80 -8.70 -8.87
CA ILE A 211 -9.13 -9.15 -9.26
C ILE A 211 -10.13 -8.02 -9.01
N LEU A 212 -10.97 -7.75 -10.02
CA LEU A 212 -12.04 -6.77 -9.91
C LEU A 212 -13.38 -7.49 -9.98
N TYR A 213 -14.27 -7.15 -9.05
CA TYR A 213 -15.65 -7.58 -9.03
C TYR A 213 -16.53 -6.43 -9.48
N ILE A 214 -17.20 -6.63 -10.62
CA ILE A 214 -17.93 -5.60 -11.34
C ILE A 214 -19.42 -5.93 -11.28
N LYS A 215 -20.25 -4.96 -10.88
CA LYS A 215 -21.71 -5.07 -10.96
C LYS A 215 -22.23 -4.16 -12.07
N THR A 216 -23.07 -4.70 -12.94
CA THR A 216 -23.61 -3.97 -14.09
C THR A 216 -25.14 -3.99 -14.11
N ILE A 217 -25.71 -3.02 -14.82
CA ILE A 217 -27.10 -3.03 -15.30
C ILE A 217 -27.04 -3.15 -16.82
N GLU A 218 -27.76 -4.13 -17.37
CA GLU A 218 -27.67 -4.47 -18.78
C GLU A 218 -29.02 -4.40 -19.49
N ARG A 219 -29.06 -3.72 -20.63
CA ARG A 219 -30.25 -3.49 -21.44
C ARG A 219 -30.03 -4.05 -22.85
N TYR A 220 -31.07 -4.62 -23.44
CA TYR A 220 -31.05 -5.14 -24.80
C TYR A 220 -32.47 -5.28 -25.35
N GLU A 221 -32.61 -5.36 -26.68
CA GLU A 221 -33.82 -5.84 -27.35
C GLU A 221 -33.63 -7.32 -27.70
N PRO A 222 -34.57 -8.24 -27.43
CA PRO A 222 -34.39 -9.65 -27.78
C PRO A 222 -34.31 -9.85 -29.29
N SER A 223 -33.41 -10.74 -29.73
CA SER A 223 -33.40 -11.24 -31.11
C SER A 223 -34.65 -12.09 -31.38
N PRO A 224 -35.13 -12.15 -32.65
CA PRO A 224 -36.25 -13.01 -33.01
C PRO A 224 -36.02 -14.47 -32.58
N GLY A 225 -36.99 -15.06 -31.89
CA GLY A 225 -36.92 -16.42 -31.35
C GLY A 225 -36.32 -16.53 -29.94
N PHE A 226 -35.89 -15.41 -29.34
CA PHE A 226 -35.37 -15.34 -27.97
C PHE A 226 -36.26 -14.54 -27.02
N GLU A 227 -37.49 -14.21 -27.41
CA GLU A 227 -38.40 -13.37 -26.63
C GLU A 227 -38.70 -13.97 -25.25
N ALA A 228 -38.78 -15.30 -25.16
CA ALA A 228 -39.01 -16.02 -23.90
C ALA A 228 -37.92 -15.75 -22.85
N TYR A 229 -36.68 -15.47 -23.25
CA TYR A 229 -35.57 -15.21 -22.32
C TYR A 229 -35.74 -13.89 -21.56
N THR A 230 -36.59 -12.97 -22.02
CA THR A 230 -36.88 -11.71 -21.31
C THR A 230 -37.56 -11.94 -19.96
N ALA A 231 -38.20 -13.10 -19.75
CA ALA A 231 -38.75 -13.50 -18.45
C ALA A 231 -37.65 -13.79 -17.41
N ILE A 232 -36.49 -14.26 -17.87
CA ILE A 232 -35.33 -14.57 -17.02
C ILE A 232 -34.40 -13.37 -16.93
N PHE A 233 -34.19 -12.68 -18.05
CA PHE A 233 -33.29 -11.53 -18.21
C PHE A 233 -34.06 -10.31 -18.72
N PRO A 234 -34.89 -9.66 -17.89
CA PRO A 234 -35.61 -8.47 -18.33
C PRO A 234 -34.62 -7.34 -18.70
N PRO A 235 -34.93 -6.47 -19.67
CA PRO A 235 -34.10 -5.30 -19.96
C PRO A 235 -33.86 -4.46 -18.69
N GLY A 236 -32.59 -4.19 -18.39
CA GLY A 236 -32.16 -3.55 -17.15
C GLY A 236 -31.88 -4.51 -16.00
N PHE A 237 -31.73 -5.82 -16.25
CA PHE A 237 -31.34 -6.79 -15.23
C PHE A 237 -29.92 -6.51 -14.71
N LYS A 238 -29.67 -6.97 -13.49
CA LYS A 238 -28.36 -6.86 -12.84
C LYS A 238 -27.49 -8.05 -13.19
N ASN A 239 -26.26 -7.78 -13.59
CA ASN A 239 -25.26 -8.80 -13.88
C ASN A 239 -23.96 -8.54 -13.11
N GLU A 240 -23.10 -9.54 -13.07
CA GLU A 240 -21.84 -9.49 -12.34
C GLU A 240 -20.72 -10.15 -13.14
N TYR A 241 -19.52 -9.61 -12.98
CA TYR A 241 -18.30 -10.11 -13.63
C TYR A 241 -17.12 -10.11 -12.66
N LEU A 242 -16.21 -11.08 -12.84
CA LEU A 242 -14.85 -11.02 -12.31
C LEU A 242 -13.87 -10.78 -13.45
N PHE A 243 -13.01 -9.79 -13.26
CA PHE A 243 -11.89 -9.52 -14.16
C PHE A 243 -10.59 -9.82 -13.42
N LEU A 244 -9.82 -10.76 -13.94
CA LEU A 244 -8.44 -10.96 -13.51
C LEU A 244 -7.53 -10.08 -14.35
N ILE A 245 -6.77 -9.23 -13.70
CA ILE A 245 -5.87 -8.26 -14.32
C ILE A 245 -4.44 -8.64 -13.99
N ASP A 246 -3.57 -8.65 -14.99
CA ASP A 246 -2.14 -8.84 -14.89
C ASP A 246 -1.43 -7.76 -15.73
N ILE A 247 -0.81 -6.78 -15.07
CA ILE A 247 -0.14 -5.66 -15.76
C ILE A 247 1.14 -6.10 -16.48
N SER A 248 1.65 -7.29 -16.20
CA SER A 248 2.79 -7.87 -16.92
C SER A 248 2.43 -8.18 -18.39
N LEU A 249 1.14 -8.21 -18.72
CA LEU A 249 0.63 -8.39 -20.09
C LEU A 249 0.63 -7.08 -20.91
N PHE A 250 1.16 -5.98 -20.37
CA PHE A 250 1.38 -4.66 -20.99
C PHE A 250 0.20 -4.11 -21.84
N MET A 251 0.03 -4.63 -23.06
CA MET A 251 -0.96 -4.18 -24.06
C MET A 251 -2.40 -4.56 -23.70
N SER A 252 -2.61 -5.70 -23.06
CA SER A 252 -3.93 -6.18 -22.65
C SER A 252 -3.85 -6.79 -21.25
N PRO A 253 -3.95 -5.96 -20.21
CA PRO A 253 -3.78 -6.44 -18.84
C PRO A 253 -4.96 -7.31 -18.37
N VAL A 254 -6.06 -7.40 -19.14
CA VAL A 254 -7.15 -8.35 -18.83
C VAL A 254 -6.70 -9.75 -19.19
N LYS A 255 -6.44 -10.56 -18.16
CA LYS A 255 -6.01 -11.96 -18.26
C LYS A 255 -7.20 -12.92 -18.40
N GLU A 256 -8.26 -12.68 -17.63
CA GLU A 256 -9.46 -13.52 -17.64
C GLU A 256 -10.71 -12.69 -17.30
N ILE A 257 -11.84 -13.08 -17.89
CA ILE A 257 -13.17 -12.52 -17.61
C ILE A 257 -14.10 -13.68 -17.28
N VAL A 258 -14.73 -13.62 -16.12
CA VAL A 258 -15.72 -14.61 -15.68
C VAL A 258 -17.05 -13.92 -15.47
N SER A 259 -18.08 -14.37 -16.18
CA SER A 259 -19.46 -13.87 -16.04
C SER A 259 -20.26 -14.71 -15.05
N LYS A 260 -21.25 -14.08 -14.42
CA LYS A 260 -22.19 -14.74 -13.51
C LYS A 260 -23.02 -15.79 -14.21
N TYR A 261 -23.53 -15.45 -15.40
CA TYR A 261 -24.32 -16.35 -16.23
C TYR A 261 -23.48 -16.87 -17.38
N PHE A 262 -23.54 -18.17 -17.62
CA PHE A 262 -22.81 -18.83 -18.69
C PHE A 262 -23.63 -19.98 -19.27
N TYR A 263 -23.36 -20.32 -20.52
CA TYR A 263 -24.04 -21.41 -21.20
C TYR A 263 -23.19 -22.69 -21.14
N SER A 264 -23.74 -23.78 -20.61
CA SER A 264 -23.07 -25.07 -20.52
C SER A 264 -24.09 -26.21 -20.62
N ASN A 265 -23.74 -27.28 -21.33
CA ASN A 265 -24.63 -28.45 -21.51
C ASN A 265 -26.05 -28.11 -22.00
N ASN A 266 -26.18 -27.13 -22.90
CA ASN A 266 -27.45 -26.60 -23.39
C ASN A 266 -28.37 -25.93 -22.35
N GLU A 267 -27.82 -25.59 -21.18
CA GLU A 267 -28.55 -24.91 -20.12
C GLU A 267 -27.83 -23.61 -19.72
N ILE A 268 -28.61 -22.65 -19.23
CA ILE A 268 -28.07 -21.47 -18.57
C ILE A 268 -27.69 -21.86 -17.16
N MET A 269 -26.42 -21.70 -16.84
CA MET A 269 -25.91 -21.88 -15.50
C MET A 269 -25.58 -20.53 -14.87
N GLN A 270 -25.68 -20.48 -13.55
CA GLN A 270 -25.29 -19.33 -12.74
C GLN A 270 -24.20 -19.76 -11.75
N ARG A 271 -23.24 -18.87 -11.48
CA ARG A 271 -22.26 -19.01 -10.41
C ARG A 271 -22.33 -17.84 -9.42
N ASN A 272 -21.96 -18.07 -8.17
CA ASN A 272 -21.86 -17.01 -7.17
C ASN A 272 -20.48 -16.35 -7.23
N LEU A 273 -20.38 -15.23 -7.94
CA LEU A 273 -19.13 -14.49 -8.10
C LEU A 273 -18.74 -13.71 -6.84
N GLU A 274 -19.70 -13.29 -6.03
CA GLU A 274 -19.43 -12.59 -4.76
C GLU A 274 -18.69 -13.51 -3.79
N ASP A 275 -19.14 -14.76 -3.64
CA ASP A 275 -18.48 -15.77 -2.80
C ASP A 275 -17.09 -16.11 -3.33
N ALA A 276 -16.94 -16.27 -4.65
CA ALA A 276 -15.63 -16.49 -5.27
C ALA A 276 -14.68 -15.31 -5.01
N PHE A 277 -15.14 -14.07 -5.16
CA PHE A 277 -14.37 -12.87 -4.86
C PHE A 277 -13.94 -12.80 -3.40
N LYS A 278 -14.83 -13.15 -2.46
CA LYS A 278 -14.55 -13.17 -1.02
C LYS A 278 -13.42 -14.13 -0.64
N GLN A 279 -13.24 -15.24 -1.37
CA GLN A 279 -12.17 -16.22 -1.11
C GLN A 279 -10.77 -15.68 -1.38
N TYR A 280 -10.60 -14.68 -2.24
CA TYR A 280 -9.30 -14.07 -2.49
C TYR A 280 -8.83 -13.21 -1.31
N GLN A 281 -7.57 -13.37 -0.93
CA GLN A 281 -6.92 -12.50 0.04
C GLN A 281 -6.48 -11.21 -0.65
N ASP A 282 -6.86 -10.07 -0.07
CA ASP A 282 -6.39 -8.76 -0.52
C ASP A 282 -5.04 -8.44 0.13
N SER A 283 -4.00 -8.38 -0.68
CA SER A 283 -2.66 -7.97 -0.26
C SER A 283 -2.45 -6.46 -0.31
N GLY A 284 -3.35 -5.73 -0.98
CA GLY A 284 -3.27 -4.28 -1.15
C GLY A 284 -3.53 -3.53 0.15
N ILE A 285 -2.72 -2.50 0.40
CA ILE A 285 -2.90 -1.60 1.54
C ILE A 285 -3.64 -0.31 1.16
N ILE A 286 -3.58 0.09 -0.11
CA ILE A 286 -4.21 1.30 -0.65
C ILE A 286 -5.43 0.92 -1.48
N GLY A 287 -6.56 1.56 -1.22
CA GLY A 287 -7.79 1.42 -1.98
C GLY A 287 -7.72 2.09 -3.34
N MET A 288 -8.66 1.76 -4.23
CA MET A 288 -8.78 2.45 -5.52
C MET A 288 -9.06 3.95 -5.37
N ASP A 289 -9.50 4.41 -4.21
CA ASP A 289 -9.71 5.81 -3.87
C ASP A 289 -8.43 6.55 -3.42
N GLY A 290 -7.31 5.85 -3.27
CA GLY A 290 -6.01 6.42 -2.90
C GLY A 290 -5.73 6.43 -1.40
N PHE A 291 -6.63 5.88 -0.59
CA PHE A 291 -6.54 5.90 0.86
C PHE A 291 -6.21 4.52 1.44
N PRO A 292 -5.67 4.43 2.67
CA PRO A 292 -5.50 3.16 3.35
C PRO A 292 -6.83 2.40 3.46
N LYS A 293 -6.83 1.10 3.09
CA LYS A 293 -8.00 0.22 3.23
C LYS A 293 -8.34 -0.09 4.70
N LYS A 294 -7.35 0.05 5.59
CA LYS A 294 -7.45 -0.25 7.03
C LYS A 294 -6.41 0.56 7.80
N ASP A 295 -6.58 0.62 9.13
CA ASP A 295 -5.54 1.15 10.02
C ASP A 295 -4.25 0.34 9.91
N LEU A 296 -3.11 1.02 9.94
CA LEU A 296 -1.81 0.37 9.88
C LEU A 296 -1.37 -0.13 11.24
N ASP A 297 -0.72 -1.29 11.21
CA ASP A 297 -0.12 -1.92 12.37
C ASP A 297 1.40 -1.67 12.40
N LEU A 298 1.95 -1.47 13.61
CA LEU A 298 3.39 -1.25 13.79
C LEU A 298 4.20 -2.50 13.47
N GLY A 299 3.68 -3.69 13.77
CA GLY A 299 4.31 -4.96 13.37
C GLY A 299 4.41 -5.07 11.84
N TRP A 300 3.34 -4.75 11.12
CA TRP A 300 3.38 -4.69 9.64
C TRP A 300 4.38 -3.64 9.14
N PHE A 301 4.38 -2.43 9.67
CA PHE A 301 5.31 -1.37 9.26
C PHE A 301 6.78 -1.80 9.45
N LEU A 302 7.10 -2.38 10.61
CA LEU A 302 8.43 -2.89 10.92
C LEU A 302 8.83 -4.05 10.00
N SER A 303 7.90 -4.93 9.62
CA SER A 303 8.21 -6.03 8.69
C SER A 303 8.59 -5.49 7.30
N GLN A 304 7.90 -4.46 6.81
CA GLN A 304 8.24 -3.79 5.55
C GLN A 304 9.55 -3.01 5.64
N GLN A 305 9.82 -2.35 6.77
CA GLN A 305 11.05 -1.60 6.95
C GLN A 305 12.27 -2.54 7.00
N ILE A 306 12.17 -3.65 7.73
CA ILE A 306 13.26 -4.62 7.86
C ILE A 306 13.52 -5.30 6.51
N SER A 307 12.50 -5.70 5.74
CA SER A 307 12.71 -6.32 4.43
C SER A 307 13.48 -5.40 3.47
N ARG A 308 13.17 -4.10 3.45
CA ARG A 308 13.93 -3.12 2.66
C ARG A 308 15.35 -2.96 3.13
N ARG A 309 15.56 -2.87 4.45
CA ARG A 309 16.91 -2.78 5.04
C ARG A 309 17.75 -4.01 4.72
N ILE A 310 17.15 -5.20 4.66
CA ILE A 310 17.85 -6.41 4.19
C ILE A 310 18.40 -6.18 2.79
N LYS A 311 17.60 -5.65 1.85
CA LYS A 311 18.09 -5.34 0.50
C LYS A 311 19.19 -4.27 0.51
N SER A 312 19.00 -3.17 1.25
CA SER A 312 19.96 -2.06 1.31
C SER A 312 21.33 -2.44 1.85
N ILE A 313 21.41 -3.40 2.79
CA ILE A 313 22.70 -3.92 3.30
C ILE A 313 23.62 -4.39 2.15
N PHE A 314 23.04 -5.00 1.10
CA PHE A 314 23.81 -5.50 -0.05
C PHE A 314 24.09 -4.42 -1.10
N GLU A 315 23.38 -3.31 -1.07
CA GLU A 315 23.60 -2.19 -1.99
C GLU A 315 24.69 -1.25 -1.45
N GLU A 316 24.75 -1.08 -0.12
CA GLU A 316 25.66 -0.18 0.58
C GLU A 316 27.03 -0.81 0.89
N ASP A 317 27.07 -2.09 1.27
CA ASP A 317 28.33 -2.79 1.56
C ASP A 317 28.99 -3.28 0.26
N ARG A 318 30.13 -2.68 -0.11
CA ARG A 318 30.88 -3.04 -1.34
C ARG A 318 31.25 -4.52 -1.41
N LYS A 319 31.60 -5.15 -0.28
CA LYS A 319 31.98 -6.57 -0.25
C LYS A 319 30.74 -7.43 -0.52
N LEU A 320 29.63 -7.15 0.16
CA LEU A 320 28.39 -7.89 -0.05
C LEU A 320 27.85 -7.69 -1.47
N LYS A 321 27.87 -6.47 -1.99
CA LYS A 321 27.45 -6.14 -3.36
C LYS A 321 28.22 -6.91 -4.42
N ASN A 322 29.52 -7.05 -4.25
CA ASN A 322 30.38 -7.74 -5.21
C ASN A 322 30.25 -9.27 -5.13
N ASN A 323 29.95 -9.80 -3.93
CA ASN A 323 29.91 -11.24 -3.70
C ASN A 323 28.50 -11.84 -3.84
N PHE A 324 27.45 -11.03 -3.77
CA PHE A 324 26.08 -11.52 -3.70
C PHE A 324 25.13 -10.76 -4.61
N LYS A 325 24.09 -11.47 -5.01
CA LYS A 325 22.94 -10.91 -5.72
C LYS A 325 21.69 -11.12 -4.88
N VAL A 326 21.02 -10.03 -4.51
CA VAL A 326 19.70 -10.04 -3.87
C VAL A 326 18.65 -9.85 -4.95
N THR A 327 17.77 -10.83 -5.14
CA THR A 327 16.69 -10.74 -6.13
C THR A 327 15.36 -10.34 -5.49
N SER A 328 15.10 -10.77 -4.25
CA SER A 328 13.89 -10.40 -3.51
C SER A 328 14.12 -10.38 -2.00
N SER A 329 13.33 -9.56 -1.30
CA SER A 329 13.19 -9.59 0.16
C SER A 329 11.77 -9.19 0.52
N LEU A 330 11.07 -10.06 1.25
CA LEU A 330 9.69 -9.90 1.69
C LEU A 330 9.64 -10.11 3.21
N GLY A 331 8.81 -9.32 3.89
CA GLY A 331 8.64 -9.38 5.33
C GLY A 331 7.18 -9.25 5.73
N TRP A 332 6.71 -10.11 6.63
CA TRP A 332 5.39 -10.01 7.26
C TRP A 332 5.43 -10.51 8.70
N ILE A 333 4.36 -10.29 9.43
CA ILE A 333 4.16 -10.82 10.78
C ILE A 333 2.90 -11.69 10.78
N LYS A 334 3.02 -12.92 11.29
CA LYS A 334 1.89 -13.85 11.45
C LYS A 334 2.03 -14.56 12.80
N ASP A 335 0.94 -14.64 13.56
CA ASP A 335 0.91 -15.31 14.88
C ASP A 335 2.00 -14.79 15.85
N ARG A 336 2.30 -13.48 15.74
CA ARG A 336 3.39 -12.77 16.46
C ARG A 336 4.80 -13.25 16.09
N VAL A 337 4.99 -13.91 14.95
CA VAL A 337 6.31 -14.27 14.42
C VAL A 337 6.57 -13.45 13.17
N PHE A 338 7.68 -12.70 13.16
CA PHE A 338 8.14 -12.05 11.94
C PHE A 338 8.73 -13.11 11.00
N GLN A 339 8.35 -13.08 9.73
CA GLN A 339 8.89 -13.97 8.72
C GLN A 339 9.51 -13.13 7.61
N PHE A 340 10.78 -13.37 7.34
CA PHE A 340 11.54 -12.72 6.28
C PHE A 340 11.97 -13.76 5.25
N LYS A 341 11.38 -13.70 4.06
CA LYS A 341 11.81 -14.49 2.90
C LYS A 341 12.66 -13.64 2.00
N PHE A 342 13.84 -14.13 1.65
CA PHE A 342 14.73 -13.45 0.72
C PHE A 342 15.37 -14.44 -0.22
N ASN A 343 15.79 -13.97 -1.39
CA ASN A 343 16.51 -14.78 -2.37
C ASN A 343 17.87 -14.12 -2.62
N ILE A 344 18.88 -14.67 -1.93
CA ILE A 344 20.25 -14.16 -1.93
C ILE A 344 21.16 -15.30 -2.38
N SER A 345 21.78 -15.12 -3.53
CA SER A 345 22.71 -16.09 -4.13
C SER A 345 24.14 -15.54 -4.15
N SER A 346 25.13 -16.39 -3.91
CA SER A 346 26.54 -16.04 -4.13
C SER A 346 26.84 -15.93 -5.63
N ASN A 347 27.66 -14.95 -6.01
CA ASN A 347 28.15 -14.77 -7.37
C ASN A 347 29.22 -15.81 -7.76
N ASP A 348 29.95 -16.36 -6.77
CA ASP A 348 31.09 -17.27 -7.00
C ASP A 348 30.84 -18.71 -6.49
N GLY A 349 29.63 -19.00 -6.00
CA GLY A 349 29.23 -20.32 -5.52
C GLY A 349 29.87 -20.75 -4.20
N LYS A 350 30.60 -19.88 -3.47
CA LYS A 350 31.18 -20.22 -2.17
C LYS A 350 30.18 -20.06 -1.03
N THR A 351 30.04 -21.13 -0.23
CA THR A 351 29.11 -21.25 0.92
C THR A 351 29.58 -20.56 2.20
N GLY A 352 30.85 -20.16 2.29
CA GLY A 352 31.44 -19.59 3.51
C GLY A 352 30.88 -18.22 3.92
N ASP A 353 30.39 -17.43 2.97
CA ASP A 353 29.93 -16.06 3.23
C ASP A 353 28.46 -15.98 3.70
N GLU A 354 27.71 -17.09 3.71
CA GLU A 354 26.31 -17.12 4.18
C GLU A 354 26.15 -16.79 5.66
N LYS A 355 27.08 -17.27 6.50
CA LYS A 355 27.08 -16.97 7.93
C LYS A 355 27.20 -15.47 8.18
N ILE A 356 27.96 -14.77 7.34
CA ILE A 356 28.13 -13.32 7.42
C ILE A 356 26.81 -12.62 7.05
N ILE A 357 26.14 -13.08 5.99
CA ILE A 357 24.84 -12.55 5.57
C ILE A 357 23.81 -12.66 6.70
N PHE A 358 23.55 -13.88 7.16
CA PHE A 358 22.51 -14.10 8.15
C PHE A 358 22.85 -13.38 9.45
N SER A 359 24.13 -13.32 9.86
CA SER A 359 24.55 -12.56 11.03
C SER A 359 24.23 -11.06 10.91
N ASN A 360 24.50 -10.47 9.76
CA ASN A 360 24.17 -9.06 9.51
C ASN A 360 22.65 -8.82 9.50
N ILE A 361 21.88 -9.69 8.85
CA ILE A 361 20.42 -9.60 8.80
C ILE A 361 19.79 -9.75 10.19
N ILE A 362 20.20 -10.78 10.95
CA ILE A 362 19.69 -11.05 12.31
C ILE A 362 20.02 -9.86 13.23
N ARG A 363 21.26 -9.37 13.20
CA ARG A 363 21.68 -8.22 14.02
C ARG A 363 20.90 -6.95 13.66
N MET A 364 20.72 -6.66 12.38
CA MET A 364 19.93 -5.52 11.92
C MET A 364 18.46 -5.65 12.39
N THR A 365 17.86 -6.83 12.24
CA THR A 365 16.48 -7.10 12.67
C THR A 365 16.32 -6.87 14.17
N GLY A 366 17.19 -7.48 15.00
CA GLY A 366 17.14 -7.28 16.44
C GLY A 366 17.36 -5.82 16.85
N LYS A 367 18.29 -5.11 16.20
CA LYS A 367 18.49 -3.67 16.44
C LYS A 367 17.24 -2.85 16.08
N THR A 368 16.61 -3.12 14.94
CA THR A 368 15.41 -2.40 14.51
C THR A 368 14.27 -2.62 15.50
N LEU A 369 13.92 -3.87 15.82
CA LEU A 369 12.84 -4.16 16.77
C LEU A 369 13.08 -3.53 18.15
N HIS A 370 14.33 -3.58 18.64
CA HIS A 370 14.71 -2.94 19.90
C HIS A 370 14.58 -1.41 19.88
N LEU A 371 14.96 -0.75 18.79
CA LEU A 371 14.89 0.72 18.65
C LEU A 371 13.47 1.29 18.61
N TYR A 372 12.49 0.45 18.30
CA TYR A 372 11.06 0.77 18.35
C TYR A 372 10.39 0.26 19.61
N GLU A 373 11.14 -0.40 20.51
CA GLU A 373 10.59 -1.03 21.72
C GLU A 373 9.39 -1.94 21.39
N PHE A 374 9.45 -2.65 20.25
CA PHE A 374 8.34 -3.44 19.77
C PHE A 374 8.30 -4.78 20.51
N GLU A 375 7.42 -4.90 21.50
CA GLU A 375 7.37 -6.08 22.38
C GLU A 375 6.43 -7.19 21.89
N GLU A 376 5.51 -6.89 20.96
CA GLU A 376 4.39 -7.77 20.55
C GLU A 376 4.78 -8.88 19.55
N TYR A 377 5.94 -9.52 19.76
CA TYR A 377 6.40 -10.66 18.96
C TYR A 377 6.94 -11.79 19.83
N LYS A 378 6.94 -13.01 19.29
CA LYS A 378 7.43 -14.25 19.91
C LYS A 378 8.78 -14.70 19.35
N GLY A 379 9.04 -14.38 18.08
CA GLY A 379 10.27 -14.78 17.40
C GLY A 379 10.34 -14.24 15.98
N VAL A 380 11.43 -14.59 15.31
CA VAL A 380 11.72 -14.19 13.94
C VAL A 380 12.23 -15.39 13.16
N GLU A 381 11.69 -15.59 11.96
CA GLU A 381 12.09 -16.62 11.01
C GLU A 381 12.72 -15.97 9.77
N PHE A 382 13.90 -16.46 9.38
CA PHE A 382 14.63 -16.02 8.20
C PHE A 382 14.73 -17.20 7.22
N ILE A 383 14.32 -17.01 5.97
CA ILE A 383 14.25 -18.07 4.97
C ILE A 383 14.99 -17.60 3.70
N ASN A 384 16.07 -18.28 3.33
CA ASN A 384 16.75 -18.03 2.05
C ASN A 384 16.24 -18.98 0.96
N LEU A 385 15.54 -18.44 -0.04
CA LEU A 385 14.96 -19.22 -1.14
C LEU A 385 16.01 -19.77 -2.11
N ALA A 386 17.22 -19.20 -2.14
CA ALA A 386 18.28 -19.65 -3.04
C ALA A 386 18.98 -20.94 -2.58
N ASP A 387 18.86 -21.31 -1.30
CA ASP A 387 19.62 -22.40 -0.66
C ASP A 387 18.67 -23.43 -0.04
N ALA A 388 17.94 -24.15 -0.89
CA ALA A 388 16.98 -25.20 -0.48
C ALA A 388 15.98 -24.76 0.62
N GLU A 389 15.59 -23.48 0.61
CA GLU A 389 14.76 -22.85 1.64
C GLU A 389 15.31 -22.95 3.07
N LYS A 390 16.64 -22.89 3.26
CA LYS A 390 17.25 -22.89 4.60
C LYS A 390 16.61 -21.86 5.52
N LYS A 391 16.19 -22.33 6.70
CA LYS A 391 15.42 -21.56 7.69
C LYS A 391 16.21 -21.37 8.95
N ILE A 392 16.16 -20.17 9.51
CA ILE A 392 16.66 -19.89 10.86
C ILE A 392 15.52 -19.28 11.65
N TYR A 393 15.13 -19.95 12.73
CA TYR A 393 14.20 -19.41 13.70
C TYR A 393 14.95 -18.94 14.94
N LEU A 394 14.62 -17.75 15.43
CA LEU A 394 15.07 -17.23 16.70
C LEU A 394 13.89 -16.83 17.56
N SER A 395 13.89 -17.30 18.81
CA SER A 395 13.03 -16.74 19.85
C SER A 395 13.34 -15.26 20.05
N LYS A 396 12.41 -14.52 20.66
CA LYS A 396 12.65 -13.13 21.06
C LYS A 396 13.88 -13.00 21.95
N GLU A 397 14.07 -13.92 22.88
CA GLU A 397 15.22 -13.96 23.79
C GLU A 397 16.53 -14.22 23.06
N ASP A 398 16.55 -15.16 22.12
CA ASP A 398 17.75 -15.47 21.34
C ASP A 398 18.11 -14.35 20.36
N LEU A 399 17.12 -13.67 19.78
CA LEU A 399 17.34 -12.48 18.96
C LEU A 399 17.99 -11.36 19.79
N GLU A 400 17.51 -11.14 21.02
CA GLU A 400 18.12 -10.17 21.95
C GLU A 400 19.54 -10.56 22.37
N ARG A 401 19.80 -11.86 22.59
CA ARG A 401 21.15 -12.36 22.85
C ARG A 401 22.07 -12.13 21.65
N PHE A 402 21.57 -12.38 20.43
CA PHE A 402 22.32 -12.15 19.20
C PHE A 402 22.66 -10.67 19.02
N ARG A 403 21.69 -9.77 19.23
CA ARG A 403 21.88 -8.32 19.19
C ARG A 403 22.98 -7.86 20.17
N LYS A 404 23.04 -8.48 21.35
CA LYS A 404 24.03 -8.20 22.41
C LYS A 404 25.36 -8.93 22.22
N ASN A 405 25.57 -9.62 21.08
CA ASN A 405 26.74 -10.46 20.80
C ASN A 405 26.98 -11.56 21.87
N LYS A 406 25.91 -12.06 22.49
CA LYS A 406 25.93 -13.17 23.46
C LYS A 406 25.56 -14.53 22.84
N LEU A 407 25.30 -14.54 21.53
CA LEU A 407 24.98 -15.71 20.71
C LEU A 407 25.65 -15.50 19.36
N ASP A 408 26.26 -16.56 18.82
CA ASP A 408 26.90 -16.53 17.50
C ASP A 408 26.13 -17.42 16.52
N ILE A 409 26.16 -17.07 15.24
CA ILE A 409 25.46 -17.82 14.20
C ILE A 409 25.97 -19.27 14.09
N ALA A 410 27.23 -19.53 14.43
CA ALA A 410 27.78 -20.88 14.46
C ALA A 410 27.11 -21.79 15.51
N SER A 411 26.43 -21.20 16.51
CA SER A 411 25.71 -21.94 17.55
C SER A 411 24.24 -22.22 17.20
N LEU A 412 23.73 -21.67 16.09
CA LEU A 412 22.36 -21.89 15.64
C LEU A 412 22.29 -23.19 14.83
N LYS A 413 21.26 -24.00 15.09
CA LYS A 413 20.96 -25.18 14.28
C LYS A 413 20.21 -24.74 13.02
N TYR A 414 20.64 -25.27 11.87
CA TYR A 414 20.00 -25.09 10.57
C TYR A 414 18.96 -26.16 10.31
#